data_AF-A0A7Y3KV21-F1
#
_entry.id   AF-A0A7Y3KV21-F1
#
_cell.length_a   1.000
_cell.length_b   1.000
_cell.length_c   1.000
_cell.angle_alpha   90.00
_cell.angle_beta   90.00
_cell.angle_gamma   90.00
#
_symmetry.space_group_name_H-M   'P 1'
#
loop_
_entity.id
_entity.type
_entity.pdbx_description
1 polymer ?
#
loop_
_entity_poly.entity_id
_entity_poly.type
_entity_poly.pdbx_seq_one_letter_code
_entity_poly.pdbx_strand_id
1 'polypeptide(L)'
;MKSVHKKNRVATRRSSWAALGAGALALSLMVLGSPLESSAASGNDSTIVYSVHPIAIQASRSLAAAGFAPGSCIAIAGLACYGPQTFHTAYQVPWTINSHLAGTGEQVAIVDAFGSPTVAQDLSVFDSEFGLPPADLHIYYPTGKVPFDPNFQHGLQVGWAEETSLDVQTVHDLAPGARINLIVASSPYGNDLNVAERFAVANHLGNVMTMSFGSPESAIKGGGNNLQLQQADAIYRQASSQGISVFASSGDSGASNGGAFANASFPASDPSVTAVGGTDLFVAADNNPSANSSSTDGTYSGETAWNDSYPATCPFGCSQGTFGATGGAPSSVFSASSYQAAVSGLSMRSTSDVSFNASVYTATMIYLGFLGANSSFYFFGGTSEASPSWAAITADLDQAAGQGMGLLNPKLYALAASPSTYSQDFHDVSIGNNQLPFPSAPGYPAGAGYDLPTGLGTPIVSGLMKSLAPSATLSFIQP
;
A
#
# COMPACT_ATOMS: atom_id res chain seq x y z
N MET A 1 39.97 77.74 -9.69
CA MET A 1 39.84 77.11 -11.02
C MET A 1 38.74 76.04 -10.94
N LYS A 2 37.62 76.29 -11.68
CA LYS A 2 36.56 75.39 -12.20
C LYS A 2 35.93 74.34 -11.25
N SER A 3 34.60 74.19 -11.07
CA SER A 3 33.41 74.89 -11.57
C SER A 3 32.13 74.41 -10.82
N VAL A 4 31.53 75.30 -10.01
CA VAL A 4 30.12 75.70 -9.87
C VAL A 4 28.95 74.81 -10.39
N HIS A 5 27.96 74.52 -9.52
CA HIS A 5 26.46 74.65 -9.63
C HIS A 5 25.75 73.55 -8.80
N LYS A 6 24.64 73.70 -8.06
CA LYS A 6 23.77 74.81 -7.60
C LYS A 6 22.85 74.23 -6.49
N LYS A 7 22.31 75.11 -5.65
CA LYS A 7 21.42 74.88 -4.47
C LYS A 7 20.01 74.34 -4.82
N ASN A 8 19.34 73.63 -3.90
CA ASN A 8 18.20 74.13 -3.08
C ASN A 8 17.36 73.05 -2.34
N ARG A 9 17.15 73.30 -1.03
CA ARG A 9 15.94 73.19 -0.17
C ARG A 9 15.13 71.88 -0.02
N VAL A 10 15.24 71.32 1.19
CA VAL A 10 14.20 71.00 2.21
C VAL A 10 12.74 70.81 1.75
N ALA A 11 12.15 69.63 2.07
CA ALA A 11 10.85 69.51 2.74
C ALA A 11 10.59 68.08 3.26
N THR A 12 10.04 68.02 4.47
CA THR A 12 9.67 66.85 5.27
C THR A 12 8.31 66.21 4.89
N ARG A 13 8.15 64.93 5.29
CA ARG A 13 6.94 64.21 5.77
C ARG A 13 6.32 63.09 4.90
N ARG A 14 6.45 61.88 5.48
CA ARG A 14 5.41 60.87 5.84
C ARG A 14 4.75 60.01 4.74
N SER A 15 5.01 58.69 4.88
CA SER A 15 4.10 57.52 4.82
C SER A 15 3.07 57.47 3.69
N SER A 16 2.98 56.42 2.87
CA SER A 16 2.84 55.01 3.26
C SER A 16 3.12 54.13 2.05
N TRP A 17 3.89 53.05 2.20
CA TRP A 17 3.97 51.98 1.20
C TRP A 17 3.53 50.68 1.85
N ALA A 18 2.48 50.09 1.29
CA ALA A 18 1.98 48.77 1.63
C ALA A 18 3.06 47.74 1.29
N ALA A 19 3.47 46.95 2.28
CA ALA A 19 4.35 45.82 2.08
C ALA A 19 3.54 44.66 1.48
N LEU A 20 3.80 44.35 0.21
CA LEU A 20 3.54 43.03 -0.36
C LEU A 20 4.56 42.07 0.26
N GLY A 21 4.16 41.38 1.32
CA GLY A 21 4.93 40.29 1.89
C GLY A 21 4.74 39.04 1.03
N ALA A 22 5.75 38.72 0.22
CA ALA A 22 5.92 37.38 -0.34
C ALA A 22 6.35 36.46 0.81
N GLY A 23 5.39 35.74 1.40
CA GLY A 23 5.67 34.66 2.34
C GLY A 23 6.04 33.40 1.57
N ALA A 24 7.33 33.13 1.43
CA ALA A 24 7.80 31.81 1.06
C ALA A 24 7.57 30.87 2.27
N LEU A 25 6.58 29.98 2.19
CA LEU A 25 6.48 28.85 3.10
C LEU A 25 7.62 27.88 2.78
N ALA A 26 8.51 27.67 3.75
CA ALA A 26 9.45 26.58 3.72
C ALA A 26 8.68 25.26 3.90
N LEU A 27 8.56 24.47 2.82
CA LEU A 27 8.19 23.05 2.91
C LEU A 27 9.37 22.32 3.56
N SER A 28 9.15 21.81 4.77
CA SER A 28 10.02 20.80 5.36
C SER A 28 9.69 19.45 4.70
N LEU A 29 10.46 19.05 3.68
CA LEU A 29 10.56 17.65 3.29
C LEU A 29 11.13 16.88 4.50
N MET A 30 10.35 16.01 5.12
CA MET A 30 10.90 14.87 5.86
C MET A 30 11.07 13.73 4.85
N VAL A 31 12.23 13.68 4.20
CA VAL A 31 12.70 12.44 3.58
C VAL A 31 13.47 11.70 4.66
N LEU A 32 12.80 10.82 5.41
CA LEU A 32 13.47 9.89 6.32
C LEU A 32 13.54 8.55 5.60
N GLY A 33 14.61 8.37 4.84
CA GLY A 33 14.88 7.13 4.11
C GLY A 33 16.33 7.09 3.65
N SER A 34 17.25 7.02 4.60
CA SER A 34 18.56 6.42 4.30
C SER A 34 18.39 4.91 4.42
N PRO A 35 19.03 4.08 3.58
CA PRO A 35 19.01 2.63 3.80
C PRO A 35 19.57 2.38 5.20
N LEU A 36 18.77 1.70 6.03
CA LEU A 36 19.15 1.27 7.35
C LEU A 36 20.37 0.33 7.21
N GLU A 37 21.57 0.86 7.40
CA GLU A 37 22.68 0.02 7.88
C GLU A 37 22.30 -0.38 9.31
N SER A 38 21.81 -1.62 9.46
CA SER A 38 21.49 -2.20 10.76
C SER A 38 22.74 -2.13 11.64
N SER A 39 22.68 -1.37 12.73
CA SER A 39 23.65 -1.51 13.80
C SER A 39 23.48 -2.91 14.39
N ALA A 40 24.48 -3.76 14.18
CA ALA A 40 24.50 -5.15 14.62
C ALA A 40 24.44 -5.22 16.15
N ALA A 41 23.23 -5.34 16.69
CA ALA A 41 23.03 -5.99 17.98
C ALA A 41 23.32 -7.49 17.75
N SER A 42 24.10 -8.10 18.63
CA SER A 42 24.55 -9.49 18.54
C SER A 42 23.41 -10.50 18.75
N GLY A 43 22.43 -10.51 17.85
CA GLY A 43 21.38 -11.50 17.73
C GLY A 43 21.91 -12.77 17.07
N ASN A 44 21.29 -13.90 17.39
CA ASN A 44 21.55 -15.18 16.73
C ASN A 44 21.43 -14.98 15.20
N ASP A 45 22.47 -15.37 14.45
CA ASP A 45 22.73 -15.09 13.01
C ASP A 45 21.67 -15.70 12.03
N SER A 46 20.53 -16.15 12.56
CA SER A 46 19.38 -16.72 11.84
C SER A 46 18.09 -15.91 12.00
N THR A 47 18.12 -14.78 12.70
CA THR A 47 16.93 -13.94 12.92
C THR A 47 16.60 -13.14 11.66
N ILE A 48 15.38 -13.30 11.15
CA ILE A 48 14.79 -12.45 10.12
C ILE A 48 14.34 -11.15 10.79
N VAL A 49 14.76 -10.03 10.22
CA VAL A 49 14.28 -8.71 10.58
C VAL A 49 13.40 -8.22 9.45
N TYR A 50 12.15 -7.94 9.76
CA TYR A 50 11.22 -7.36 8.80
C TYR A 50 11.26 -5.84 8.88
N SER A 51 11.06 -5.21 7.74
CA SER A 51 10.95 -3.77 7.59
C SER A 51 9.64 -3.43 6.93
N VAL A 52 9.11 -2.27 7.32
CA VAL A 52 8.04 -1.56 6.63
C VAL A 52 8.65 -0.35 5.92
N HIS A 53 8.02 0.10 4.84
CA HIS A 53 8.46 1.28 4.10
C HIS A 53 7.27 2.22 3.85
N PRO A 54 6.63 2.77 4.90
CA PRO A 54 5.54 3.71 4.72
C PRO A 54 6.05 4.92 3.93
N ILE A 55 5.56 5.08 2.70
CA ILE A 55 5.95 6.21 1.85
C ILE A 55 4.88 7.29 1.96
N ALA A 56 5.12 8.26 2.83
CA ALA A 56 4.13 9.28 3.16
C ALA A 56 4.61 10.71 2.88
N ILE A 57 3.72 11.55 2.38
CA ILE A 57 3.89 13.00 2.30
C ILE A 57 2.75 13.69 3.02
N GLN A 58 3.05 14.58 3.95
CA GLN A 58 2.01 15.34 4.64
C GLN A 58 1.20 16.19 3.65
N ALA A 59 -0.13 16.03 3.69
CA ALA A 59 -1.01 16.91 2.93
C ALA A 59 -0.98 18.32 3.51
N SER A 60 -0.95 19.33 2.63
CA SER A 60 -0.98 20.72 3.09
C SER A 60 -2.31 21.02 3.80
N ARG A 61 -2.29 21.92 4.80
CA ARG A 61 -3.51 22.38 5.48
C ARG A 61 -4.53 23.02 4.53
N SER A 62 -4.07 23.61 3.43
CA SER A 62 -4.92 24.16 2.36
C SER A 62 -5.68 23.07 1.60
N LEU A 63 -5.14 21.86 1.51
CA LEU A 63 -5.77 20.75 0.80
C LEU A 63 -6.85 20.06 1.63
N ALA A 64 -6.61 19.86 2.92
CA ALA A 64 -7.63 19.35 3.84
C ALA A 64 -8.90 20.22 3.86
N ALA A 65 -8.78 21.52 3.52
CA ALA A 65 -9.92 22.43 3.39
C ALA A 65 -10.65 22.33 2.03
N ALA A 66 -10.04 21.74 1.00
CA ALA A 66 -10.58 21.65 -0.35
C ALA A 66 -11.41 20.38 -0.60
N GLY A 67 -11.32 19.38 0.30
CA GLY A 67 -11.87 18.04 0.13
C GLY A 67 -11.03 17.25 -0.87
N PHE A 68 -10.53 16.07 -0.49
CA PHE A 68 -9.51 15.27 -1.21
C PHE A 68 -9.94 14.73 -2.59
N ALA A 69 -10.35 15.62 -3.48
CA ALA A 69 -10.66 15.33 -4.87
C ALA A 69 -9.39 15.34 -5.72
N PRO A 70 -9.21 14.39 -6.66
CA PRO A 70 -8.00 14.25 -7.47
C PRO A 70 -7.57 15.56 -8.14
N GLY A 71 -8.50 16.25 -8.81
CA GLY A 71 -8.20 17.50 -9.51
C GLY A 71 -7.69 18.62 -8.59
N SER A 72 -8.20 18.69 -7.36
CA SER A 72 -7.73 19.66 -6.36
C SER A 72 -6.34 19.31 -5.83
N CYS A 73 -6.07 18.03 -5.60
CA CYS A 73 -4.74 17.53 -5.24
C CYS A 73 -3.71 17.80 -6.33
N ILE A 74 -4.03 17.52 -7.59
CA ILE A 74 -3.15 17.79 -8.72
C ILE A 74 -2.85 19.29 -8.81
N ALA A 75 -3.86 20.15 -8.67
CA ALA A 75 -3.67 21.59 -8.76
C ALA A 75 -2.78 22.17 -7.64
N ILE A 76 -2.89 21.62 -6.42
CA ILE A 76 -2.23 22.16 -5.22
C ILE A 76 -0.86 21.52 -4.99
N ALA A 77 -0.77 20.20 -5.17
CA ALA A 77 0.39 19.39 -4.85
C ALA A 77 1.10 18.83 -6.09
N GLY A 78 0.47 18.82 -7.27
CA GLY A 78 1.04 18.18 -8.46
C GLY A 78 1.02 16.65 -8.39
N LEU A 79 0.24 16.06 -7.49
CA LEU A 79 -0.05 14.63 -7.40
C LEU A 79 -1.56 14.42 -7.26
N ALA A 80 -2.08 13.29 -7.74
CA ALA A 80 -3.47 12.92 -7.51
C ALA A 80 -3.62 12.30 -6.12
N CYS A 81 -4.83 12.40 -5.57
CA CYS A 81 -5.18 11.81 -4.30
C CYS A 81 -6.54 11.14 -4.38
N TYR A 82 -6.63 9.96 -3.81
CA TYR A 82 -7.78 9.09 -3.91
C TYR A 82 -8.33 8.84 -2.52
N GLY A 83 -9.64 9.07 -2.40
CA GLY A 83 -10.42 8.59 -1.27
C GLY A 83 -11.19 7.33 -1.66
N PRO A 84 -11.93 6.74 -0.70
CA PRO A 84 -12.62 5.47 -0.86
C PRO A 84 -13.44 5.31 -2.15
N GLN A 85 -14.28 6.31 -2.46
CA GLN A 85 -15.15 6.28 -3.65
C GLN A 85 -14.35 6.06 -4.96
N THR A 86 -13.13 6.59 -5.04
CA THR A 86 -12.28 6.45 -6.23
C THR A 86 -11.91 4.99 -6.46
N PHE A 87 -11.39 4.30 -5.44
CA PHE A 87 -10.98 2.90 -5.55
C PHE A 87 -12.16 1.97 -5.80
N HIS A 88 -13.29 2.21 -5.12
CA HIS A 88 -14.51 1.46 -5.35
C HIS A 88 -15.02 1.57 -6.78
N THR A 89 -14.93 2.75 -7.39
CA THR A 89 -15.32 2.95 -8.78
C THR A 89 -14.31 2.33 -9.75
N ALA A 90 -13.01 2.58 -9.54
CA ALA A 90 -11.95 2.16 -10.45
C ALA A 90 -11.87 0.64 -10.56
N TYR A 91 -11.88 -0.06 -9.42
CA TYR A 91 -11.76 -1.52 -9.35
C TYR A 91 -13.11 -2.24 -9.25
N GLN A 92 -14.21 -1.49 -9.35
CA GLN A 92 -15.59 -2.01 -9.26
C GLN A 92 -15.86 -2.77 -7.95
N VAL A 93 -15.27 -2.28 -6.85
CA VAL A 93 -15.50 -2.80 -5.49
C VAL A 93 -16.89 -2.34 -5.04
N PRO A 94 -17.79 -3.24 -4.61
CA PRO A 94 -19.12 -2.84 -4.18
C PRO A 94 -19.09 -1.83 -3.01
N TRP A 95 -19.75 -0.68 -3.17
CA TRP A 95 -19.71 0.43 -2.20
C TRP A 95 -20.83 0.40 -1.15
N THR A 96 -21.99 -0.16 -1.48
CA THR A 96 -23.19 0.08 -0.66
C THR A 96 -23.49 -1.06 0.30
N ILE A 97 -23.69 -0.73 1.58
CA ILE A 97 -24.31 -1.59 2.62
C ILE A 97 -25.61 -2.28 2.14
N ASN A 98 -26.31 -1.71 1.14
CA ASN A 98 -27.52 -2.29 0.54
C ASN A 98 -27.29 -3.46 -0.43
N SER A 99 -26.05 -3.71 -0.90
CA SER A 99 -25.72 -4.94 -1.64
C SER A 99 -25.45 -6.11 -0.70
N HIS A 100 -25.35 -5.87 0.62
CA HIS A 100 -24.81 -6.81 1.59
C HIS A 100 -23.44 -7.38 1.19
N LEU A 101 -22.65 -6.68 0.36
CA LEU A 101 -21.32 -7.09 -0.08
C LEU A 101 -20.37 -5.94 0.20
N ALA A 102 -19.83 -5.92 1.40
CA ALA A 102 -18.91 -4.90 1.94
C ALA A 102 -18.20 -5.48 3.18
N GLY A 103 -17.80 -6.75 3.10
CA GLY A 103 -17.19 -7.54 4.17
C GLY A 103 -18.11 -7.84 5.37
N THR A 104 -19.42 -7.61 5.29
CA THR A 104 -20.31 -7.77 6.46
C THR A 104 -20.36 -9.23 6.93
N GLY A 105 -19.94 -9.46 8.17
CA GLY A 105 -19.85 -10.80 8.76
C GLY A 105 -18.51 -11.50 8.50
N GLU A 106 -17.64 -10.90 7.70
CA GLU A 106 -16.26 -11.33 7.50
C GLU A 106 -15.31 -10.67 8.49
N GLN A 107 -14.12 -11.24 8.58
CA GLN A 107 -13.06 -10.81 9.49
C GLN A 107 -11.74 -10.75 8.71
N VAL A 108 -11.02 -9.64 8.86
CA VAL A 108 -9.68 -9.44 8.29
C VAL A 108 -8.67 -9.32 9.42
N ALA A 109 -7.65 -10.18 9.41
CA ALA A 109 -6.51 -10.10 10.32
C ALA A 109 -5.39 -9.25 9.70
N ILE A 110 -4.93 -8.24 10.42
CA ILE A 110 -3.76 -7.44 10.08
C ILE A 110 -2.67 -7.79 11.09
N VAL A 111 -1.47 -8.11 10.64
CA VAL A 111 -0.33 -8.40 11.52
C VAL A 111 0.71 -7.30 11.38
N ASP A 112 1.04 -6.66 12.49
CA ASP A 112 2.03 -5.57 12.55
C ASP A 112 2.95 -5.67 13.76
N ALA A 113 4.13 -5.07 13.70
CA ALA A 113 4.96 -4.84 14.88
C ALA A 113 4.69 -3.45 15.48
N PHE A 114 4.80 -3.33 16.81
CA PHE A 114 4.65 -2.10 17.61
C PHE A 114 3.24 -1.47 17.60
N GLY A 115 2.54 -1.47 16.46
CA GLY A 115 1.22 -0.86 16.25
C GLY A 115 1.27 0.67 16.20
N SER A 116 0.09 1.29 16.10
CA SER A 116 -0.07 2.74 16.23
C SER A 116 -0.73 3.10 17.58
N PRO A 117 -0.23 4.12 18.32
CA PRO A 117 -0.76 4.48 19.63
C PRO A 117 -2.13 5.17 19.57
N THR A 118 -2.54 5.65 18.38
CA THR A 118 -3.80 6.38 18.15
C THR A 118 -4.72 5.72 17.12
N VAL A 119 -4.40 4.50 16.65
CA VAL A 119 -5.08 3.84 15.52
C VAL A 119 -6.61 3.90 15.54
N ALA A 120 -7.26 3.67 16.68
CA ALA A 120 -8.71 3.71 16.79
C ALA A 120 -9.30 5.13 16.65
N GLN A 121 -8.59 6.13 17.17
CA GLN A 121 -8.98 7.53 17.02
C GLN A 121 -8.73 8.02 15.59
N ASP A 122 -7.63 7.57 14.99
CA ASP A 122 -7.24 7.93 13.63
C ASP A 122 -8.24 7.38 12.62
N LEU A 123 -8.62 6.11 12.78
CA LEU A 123 -9.69 5.46 12.01
C LEU A 123 -11.02 6.21 12.15
N SER A 124 -11.42 6.62 13.36
CA SER A 124 -12.64 7.41 13.53
C SER A 124 -12.61 8.78 12.83
N VAL A 125 -11.43 9.40 12.66
CA VAL A 125 -11.30 10.65 11.90
C VAL A 125 -11.38 10.37 10.40
N PHE A 126 -10.69 9.33 9.93
CA PHE A 126 -10.78 8.84 8.55
C PHE A 126 -12.22 8.52 8.15
N ASP A 127 -12.94 7.76 8.99
CA ASP A 127 -14.35 7.40 8.77
C ASP A 127 -15.23 8.64 8.64
N SER A 128 -15.01 9.64 9.50
CA SER A 128 -15.79 10.88 9.47
C SER A 128 -15.49 11.74 8.24
N GLU A 129 -14.25 11.73 7.74
CA GLU A 129 -13.86 12.49 6.54
C GLU A 129 -14.51 11.89 5.30
N PHE A 130 -14.48 10.56 5.16
CA PHE A 130 -14.95 9.87 3.97
C PHE A 130 -16.38 9.33 4.07
N GLY A 131 -17.05 9.53 5.20
CA GLY A 131 -18.44 9.12 5.41
C GLY A 131 -18.62 7.60 5.54
N LEU A 132 -17.62 6.89 6.06
CA LEU A 132 -17.67 5.45 6.32
C LEU A 132 -18.44 5.16 7.62
N PRO A 133 -19.06 3.97 7.75
CA PRO A 133 -19.64 3.54 9.01
C PRO A 133 -18.54 3.36 10.08
N PRO A 134 -18.89 3.41 11.38
CA PRO A 134 -17.93 3.11 12.44
C PRO A 134 -17.34 1.70 12.29
N ALA A 135 -16.02 1.59 12.32
CA ALA A 135 -15.32 0.31 12.24
C ALA A 135 -15.54 -0.63 13.44
N ASP A 136 -15.56 -1.94 13.18
CA ASP A 136 -15.46 -3.00 14.20
C ASP A 136 -14.00 -3.41 14.40
N LEU A 137 -13.21 -2.56 15.06
CA LEU A 137 -11.77 -2.78 15.29
C LEU A 137 -11.48 -3.46 16.64
N HIS A 138 -10.76 -4.58 16.59
CA HIS A 138 -10.25 -5.32 17.74
C HIS A 138 -8.72 -5.38 17.70
N ILE A 139 -8.05 -5.11 18.84
CA ILE A 139 -6.59 -5.05 18.91
C ILE A 139 -6.06 -6.10 19.89
N TYR A 140 -5.09 -6.90 19.44
CA TYR A 140 -4.48 -8.00 20.18
C TYR A 140 -2.97 -7.79 20.33
N TYR A 141 -2.39 -8.23 21.44
CA TYR A 141 -0.95 -8.12 21.72
C TYR A 141 -0.37 -9.47 22.19
N PRO A 142 -0.29 -10.49 21.33
CA PRO A 142 0.06 -11.85 21.73
C PRO A 142 1.48 -12.01 22.26
N THR A 143 2.39 -11.09 21.93
CA THR A 143 3.76 -11.05 22.47
C THR A 143 3.98 -9.92 23.49
N GLY A 144 2.89 -9.27 23.93
CA GLY A 144 2.90 -8.18 24.90
C GLY A 144 2.91 -6.79 24.25
N LYS A 145 2.18 -5.86 24.88
CA LYS A 145 2.09 -4.47 24.43
C LYS A 145 3.35 -3.70 24.85
N VAL A 146 3.99 -3.07 23.89
CA VAL A 146 5.14 -2.17 24.12
C VAL A 146 4.67 -0.71 24.15
N PRO A 147 5.25 0.16 25.02
CA PRO A 147 5.00 1.59 24.96
C PRO A 147 5.53 2.20 23.66
N PHE A 148 4.78 3.14 23.09
CA PHE A 148 5.23 3.92 21.96
C PHE A 148 6.30 4.95 22.38
N ASP A 149 7.43 4.93 21.69
CA ASP A 149 8.53 5.90 21.78
C ASP A 149 8.92 6.32 20.36
N PRO A 150 8.61 7.57 19.94
CA PRO A 150 8.91 8.05 18.60
C PRO A 150 10.41 8.17 18.31
N ASN A 151 11.29 8.07 19.31
CA ASN A 151 12.74 8.10 19.14
C ASN A 151 13.37 6.70 19.13
N PHE A 152 12.59 5.65 19.37
CA PHE A 152 13.10 4.29 19.44
C PHE A 152 13.77 3.89 18.12
N GLN A 153 15.06 3.51 18.20
CA GLN A 153 15.88 3.06 17.07
C GLN A 153 15.71 3.93 15.81
N HIS A 154 15.89 5.24 15.95
CA HIS A 154 15.77 6.20 14.84
C HIS A 154 14.37 6.29 14.22
N GLY A 155 13.32 6.15 15.03
CA GLY A 155 11.93 6.28 14.59
C GLY A 155 11.35 4.99 14.02
N LEU A 156 11.93 3.83 14.34
CA LEU A 156 11.42 2.53 13.88
C LEU A 156 9.95 2.33 14.28
N GLN A 157 9.57 2.71 15.50
CA GLN A 157 8.17 2.62 15.93
C GLN A 157 7.26 3.65 15.24
N VAL A 158 7.81 4.77 14.76
CA VAL A 158 7.04 5.75 13.96
C VAL A 158 6.66 5.12 12.63
N GLY A 159 7.62 4.53 11.91
CA GLY A 159 7.34 3.87 10.63
C GLY A 159 6.30 2.74 10.76
N TRP A 160 6.42 1.89 11.78
CA TRP A 160 5.40 0.87 12.05
C TRP A 160 4.04 1.45 12.46
N ALA A 161 3.99 2.60 13.15
CA ALA A 161 2.72 3.25 13.46
C ALA A 161 2.07 3.88 12.21
N GLU A 162 2.87 4.40 11.28
CA GLU A 162 2.41 4.86 9.97
C GLU A 162 1.81 3.69 9.17
N GLU A 163 2.54 2.58 9.10
CA GLU A 163 2.12 1.33 8.46
C GLU A 163 0.79 0.81 9.04
N THR A 164 0.71 0.66 10.36
CA THR A 164 -0.52 0.19 11.03
C THR A 164 -1.72 1.10 10.75
N SER A 165 -1.47 2.40 10.59
CA SER A 165 -2.55 3.35 10.29
C SER A 165 -3.01 3.22 8.84
N LEU A 166 -2.08 3.02 7.90
CA LEU A 166 -2.36 2.70 6.49
C LEU A 166 -3.17 1.40 6.38
N ASP A 167 -2.65 0.29 6.92
CA ASP A 167 -3.28 -1.02 6.81
C ASP A 167 -4.71 -1.04 7.33
N VAL A 168 -4.94 -0.48 8.52
CA VAL A 168 -6.27 -0.46 9.15
C VAL A 168 -7.25 0.41 8.39
N GLN A 169 -6.83 1.61 7.95
CA GLN A 169 -7.70 2.53 7.22
C GLN A 169 -8.02 1.99 5.81
N THR A 170 -7.05 1.37 5.12
CA THR A 170 -7.25 0.76 3.81
C THR A 170 -8.18 -0.46 3.87
N VAL A 171 -8.07 -1.31 4.90
CA VAL A 171 -9.02 -2.42 5.06
C VAL A 171 -10.43 -1.89 5.28
N HIS A 172 -10.60 -0.87 6.11
CA HIS A 172 -11.92 -0.31 6.41
C HIS A 172 -12.52 0.49 5.24
N ASP A 173 -11.67 1.13 4.43
CA ASP A 173 -12.08 1.76 3.16
C ASP A 173 -12.84 0.76 2.29
N LEU A 174 -12.15 -0.34 1.92
CA LEU A 174 -12.62 -1.26 0.89
C LEU A 174 -13.60 -2.32 1.41
N ALA A 175 -13.55 -2.65 2.71
CA ALA A 175 -14.48 -3.60 3.35
C ALA A 175 -15.06 -3.01 4.66
N PRO A 176 -15.86 -1.94 4.59
CA PRO A 176 -16.29 -1.16 5.76
C PRO A 176 -17.23 -1.89 6.73
N GLY A 177 -17.77 -3.05 6.32
CA GLY A 177 -18.57 -3.93 7.16
C GLY A 177 -17.80 -5.10 7.77
N ALA A 178 -16.53 -5.29 7.42
CA ALA A 178 -15.69 -6.33 8.00
C ALA A 178 -15.25 -5.95 9.41
N ARG A 179 -15.10 -6.97 10.27
CA ARG A 179 -14.36 -6.81 11.51
C ARG A 179 -12.87 -6.81 11.21
N ILE A 180 -12.17 -5.84 11.77
CA ILE A 180 -10.71 -5.73 11.67
C ILE A 180 -10.11 -6.25 12.96
N ASN A 181 -9.34 -7.33 12.86
CA ASN A 181 -8.53 -7.84 13.96
C ASN A 181 -7.08 -7.40 13.70
N LEU A 182 -6.60 -6.41 14.46
CA LEU A 182 -5.21 -5.95 14.43
C LEU A 182 -4.39 -6.74 15.47
N ILE A 183 -3.47 -7.57 15.01
CA ILE A 183 -2.58 -8.38 15.84
C ILE A 183 -1.21 -7.72 15.88
N VAL A 184 -0.84 -7.18 17.05
CA VAL A 184 0.38 -6.40 17.24
C VAL A 184 1.47 -7.23 17.94
N ALA A 185 2.56 -7.49 17.21
CA ALA A 185 3.80 -8.02 17.73
C ALA A 185 4.61 -6.95 18.48
N SER A 186 5.40 -7.38 19.45
CA SER A 186 6.24 -6.53 20.31
C SER A 186 7.52 -6.03 19.63
N SER A 187 7.90 -6.67 18.52
CA SER A 187 9.09 -6.33 17.73
C SER A 187 8.92 -6.82 16.28
N PRO A 188 9.74 -6.31 15.34
CA PRO A 188 9.68 -6.69 13.92
C PRO A 188 10.54 -7.92 13.63
N TYR A 189 10.98 -8.64 14.66
CA TYR A 189 11.79 -9.84 14.50
C TYR A 189 10.89 -11.05 14.23
N GLY A 190 11.33 -11.94 13.34
CA GLY A 190 10.52 -13.06 12.89
C GLY A 190 10.00 -13.98 13.98
N ASN A 191 10.66 -14.07 15.14
CA ASN A 191 10.08 -14.81 16.28
C ASN A 191 8.77 -14.20 16.79
N ASP A 192 8.70 -12.87 16.94
CA ASP A 192 7.52 -12.20 17.50
C ASP A 192 6.41 -12.11 16.45
N LEU A 193 6.75 -11.83 15.18
CA LEU A 193 5.79 -11.81 14.08
C LEU A 193 5.21 -13.21 13.81
N ASN A 194 6.03 -14.27 13.79
CA ASN A 194 5.51 -15.65 13.67
C ASN A 194 4.57 -16.02 14.84
N VAL A 195 4.80 -15.48 16.05
CA VAL A 195 3.87 -15.69 17.17
C VAL A 195 2.54 -14.95 16.94
N ALA A 196 2.59 -13.72 16.41
CA ALA A 196 1.41 -12.94 16.04
C ALA A 196 0.60 -13.60 14.92
N GLU A 197 1.24 -14.00 13.82
CA GLU A 197 0.61 -14.72 12.70
C GLU A 197 -0.03 -16.04 13.20
N ARG A 198 0.71 -16.85 13.97
CA ARG A 198 0.18 -18.08 14.53
C ARG A 198 -0.98 -17.83 15.49
N PHE A 199 -0.97 -16.72 16.24
CA PHE A 199 -2.09 -16.34 17.10
C PHE A 199 -3.33 -16.01 16.28
N ALA A 200 -3.20 -15.27 15.17
CA ALA A 200 -4.30 -14.98 14.26
C ALA A 200 -4.93 -16.27 13.69
N VAL A 201 -4.09 -17.17 13.17
CA VAL A 201 -4.53 -18.45 12.59
C VAL A 201 -5.15 -19.37 13.65
N ALA A 202 -4.49 -19.58 14.79
CA ALA A 202 -4.98 -20.50 15.82
C ALA A 202 -6.33 -20.08 16.44
N ASN A 203 -6.60 -18.78 16.49
CA ASN A 203 -7.85 -18.24 17.02
C ASN A 203 -8.89 -17.93 15.93
N HIS A 204 -8.59 -18.23 14.65
CA HIS A 204 -9.44 -17.93 13.50
C HIS A 204 -9.91 -16.46 13.49
N LEU A 205 -8.98 -15.52 13.65
CA LEU A 205 -9.26 -14.07 13.68
C LEU A 205 -9.48 -13.47 12.28
N GLY A 206 -9.85 -14.30 11.30
CA GLY A 206 -10.07 -13.88 9.93
C GLY A 206 -10.15 -15.04 8.97
N ASN A 207 -10.97 -14.92 7.92
CA ASN A 207 -10.83 -15.71 6.70
C ASN A 207 -9.78 -15.09 5.76
N VAL A 208 -9.25 -13.93 6.13
CA VAL A 208 -8.18 -13.24 5.42
C VAL A 208 -7.14 -12.72 6.41
N MET A 209 -5.86 -12.80 6.04
CA MET A 209 -4.73 -12.22 6.77
C MET A 209 -3.85 -11.40 5.82
N THR A 210 -3.47 -10.18 6.20
CA THR A 210 -2.58 -9.30 5.44
C THR A 210 -1.35 -8.90 6.24
N MET A 211 -0.22 -8.72 5.53
CA MET A 211 1.09 -8.36 6.06
C MET A 211 1.77 -7.35 5.15
N SER A 212 1.86 -6.09 5.57
CA SER A 212 2.51 -5.03 4.80
C SER A 212 3.98 -4.82 5.18
N PHE A 213 4.69 -5.92 5.44
CA PHE A 213 6.10 -5.89 5.80
C PHE A 213 6.87 -6.92 4.99
N GLY A 214 8.20 -6.74 4.91
CA GLY A 214 9.04 -7.66 4.17
C GLY A 214 10.50 -7.66 4.59
N SER A 215 11.19 -8.73 4.22
CA SER A 215 12.63 -8.86 4.27
C SER A 215 13.12 -9.40 2.92
N PRO A 216 14.10 -8.75 2.27
CA PRO A 216 14.65 -9.27 1.03
C PRO A 216 15.24 -10.68 1.27
N GLU A 217 14.98 -11.66 0.41
CA GLU A 217 15.41 -13.05 0.66
C GLU A 217 16.93 -13.18 0.88
N SER A 218 17.74 -12.36 0.20
CA SER A 218 19.19 -12.32 0.41
C SER A 218 19.63 -11.92 1.83
N ALA A 219 18.77 -11.22 2.59
CA ALA A 219 18.99 -10.92 4.01
C ALA A 219 18.71 -12.13 4.91
N ILE A 220 17.91 -13.10 4.45
CA ILE A 220 17.57 -14.32 5.19
C ILE A 220 18.73 -15.31 5.08
N LYS A 221 19.44 -15.50 6.20
CA LYS A 221 20.54 -16.46 6.27
C LYS A 221 20.01 -17.90 6.22
N GLY A 222 20.75 -18.76 5.51
CA GLY A 222 20.46 -20.19 5.40
C GLY A 222 19.90 -20.63 4.04
N GLY A 223 19.66 -19.71 3.09
CA GLY A 223 19.26 -20.06 1.72
C GLY A 223 17.98 -20.90 1.67
N GLY A 224 16.96 -20.51 2.44
CA GLY A 224 15.73 -21.29 2.65
C GLY A 224 15.77 -22.28 3.81
N ASN A 225 16.95 -22.68 4.30
CA ASN A 225 17.08 -23.49 5.52
C ASN A 225 17.18 -22.61 6.78
N ASN A 226 16.13 -21.81 7.00
CA ASN A 226 15.99 -20.94 8.17
C ASN A 226 14.78 -21.36 8.99
N LEU A 227 14.93 -21.51 10.31
CA LEU A 227 13.85 -21.98 11.18
C LEU A 227 12.65 -21.02 11.21
N GLN A 228 12.88 -19.70 11.21
CA GLN A 228 11.80 -18.72 11.22
C GLN A 228 11.05 -18.70 9.89
N LEU A 229 11.77 -18.85 8.76
CA LEU A 229 11.15 -19.02 7.45
C LEU A 229 10.31 -20.30 7.39
N GLN A 230 10.82 -21.43 7.88
CA GLN A 230 10.08 -22.71 7.91
C GLN A 230 8.86 -22.65 8.84
N GLN A 231 8.94 -21.89 9.93
CA GLN A 231 7.80 -21.65 10.82
C GLN A 231 6.72 -20.80 10.14
N ALA A 232 7.11 -19.71 9.47
CA ALA A 232 6.21 -18.85 8.72
C ALA A 232 5.51 -19.63 7.59
N ASP A 233 6.25 -20.35 6.75
CA ASP A 233 5.69 -21.24 5.71
C ASP A 233 4.69 -22.26 6.30
N ALA A 234 5.00 -22.88 7.45
CA ALA A 234 4.08 -23.79 8.12
C ALA A 234 2.80 -23.08 8.60
N ILE A 235 2.90 -21.84 9.09
CA ILE A 235 1.75 -21.03 9.51
C ILE A 235 0.88 -20.69 8.29
N TYR A 236 1.46 -20.27 7.16
CA TYR A 236 0.70 -19.90 5.96
C TYR A 236 0.02 -21.11 5.30
N ARG A 237 0.70 -22.27 5.27
CA ARG A 237 0.07 -23.53 4.85
C ARG A 237 -1.09 -23.95 5.76
N GLN A 238 -0.93 -23.76 7.08
CA GLN A 238 -2.01 -24.02 8.02
C GLN A 238 -3.19 -23.06 7.79
N ALA A 239 -2.92 -21.76 7.63
CA ALA A 239 -3.93 -20.73 7.33
C ALA A 239 -4.75 -21.13 6.09
N SER A 240 -4.07 -21.44 4.98
CA SER A 240 -4.68 -21.90 3.73
C SER A 240 -5.57 -23.13 3.92
N SER A 241 -5.13 -24.11 4.74
CA SER A 241 -5.91 -25.33 5.02
C SER A 241 -7.17 -25.07 5.87
N GLN A 242 -7.22 -23.94 6.56
CA GLN A 242 -8.35 -23.49 7.38
C GLN A 242 -9.26 -22.51 6.65
N GLY A 243 -9.04 -22.29 5.35
CA GLY A 243 -9.83 -21.36 4.54
C GLY A 243 -9.35 -19.91 4.65
N ILE A 244 -8.20 -19.65 5.26
CA ILE A 244 -7.65 -18.29 5.42
C ILE A 244 -6.78 -17.93 4.20
N SER A 245 -7.17 -16.88 3.48
CA SER A 245 -6.36 -16.27 2.42
C SER A 245 -5.27 -15.39 3.02
N VAL A 246 -4.01 -15.54 2.58
CA VAL A 246 -2.88 -14.77 3.11
C VAL A 246 -2.30 -13.86 2.04
N PHE A 247 -2.11 -12.57 2.36
CA PHE A 247 -1.57 -11.54 1.49
C PHE A 247 -0.32 -10.93 2.09
N ALA A 248 0.64 -10.57 1.23
CA ALA A 248 1.79 -9.77 1.64
C ALA A 248 2.25 -8.81 0.55
N SER A 249 2.74 -7.65 0.96
CA SER A 249 3.32 -6.64 0.07
C SER A 249 4.61 -7.17 -0.58
N SER A 250 4.73 -6.99 -1.90
CA SER A 250 5.88 -7.52 -2.67
C SER A 250 7.17 -6.71 -2.49
N GLY A 251 7.07 -5.50 -1.93
CA GLY A 251 8.18 -4.59 -1.62
C GLY A 251 8.09 -3.28 -2.40
N ASP A 252 8.86 -2.28 -1.96
CA ASP A 252 8.77 -0.90 -2.47
C ASP A 252 10.09 -0.40 -3.08
N SER A 253 11.08 -1.30 -3.19
CA SER A 253 12.43 -1.02 -3.68
C SER A 253 12.76 -1.80 -4.95
N GLY A 254 11.78 -1.91 -5.85
CA GLY A 254 11.90 -2.51 -7.17
C GLY A 254 12.21 -4.01 -7.14
N ALA A 255 12.59 -4.55 -8.30
CA ALA A 255 12.98 -5.96 -8.46
C ALA A 255 14.16 -6.41 -7.58
N SER A 256 14.92 -5.45 -7.06
CA SER A 256 16.13 -5.70 -6.27
C SER A 256 15.92 -5.64 -4.76
N ASN A 257 14.77 -5.13 -4.31
CA ASN A 257 14.51 -4.74 -2.93
C ASN A 257 15.70 -3.94 -2.33
N GLY A 258 16.22 -2.97 -3.10
CA GLY A 258 17.34 -2.11 -2.72
C GLY A 258 18.74 -2.74 -2.84
N GLY A 259 18.84 -3.98 -3.31
CA GLY A 259 20.10 -4.70 -3.49
C GLY A 259 20.75 -4.54 -4.87
N ALA A 260 21.90 -5.18 -5.06
CA ALA A 260 22.62 -5.18 -6.34
C ALA A 260 22.10 -6.24 -7.34
N PHE A 261 21.23 -7.15 -6.91
CA PHE A 261 20.73 -8.28 -7.70
C PHE A 261 19.21 -8.44 -7.50
N ALA A 262 18.56 -9.17 -8.41
CA ALA A 262 17.14 -9.41 -8.32
C ALA A 262 16.87 -10.27 -7.09
N ASN A 263 15.89 -9.88 -6.29
CA ASN A 263 15.70 -10.42 -4.97
C ASN A 263 14.25 -10.23 -4.53
N ALA A 264 13.48 -11.31 -4.47
CA ALA A 264 12.11 -11.27 -3.97
C ALA A 264 12.08 -10.90 -2.48
N SER A 265 10.93 -10.42 -2.01
CA SER A 265 10.68 -10.12 -0.60
C SER A 265 9.91 -11.28 0.05
N PHE A 266 10.31 -11.67 1.25
CA PHE A 266 9.56 -12.59 2.12
C PHE A 266 8.78 -11.78 3.16
N PRO A 267 7.51 -12.09 3.49
CA PRO A 267 6.79 -13.33 3.22
C PRO A 267 6.10 -13.43 1.86
N ALA A 268 6.05 -12.35 1.07
CA ALA A 268 5.40 -12.38 -0.25
C ALA A 268 5.92 -13.51 -1.16
N SER A 269 7.20 -13.87 -1.08
CA SER A 269 7.77 -14.95 -1.88
C SER A 269 7.35 -16.37 -1.49
N ASP A 270 6.65 -16.56 -0.37
CA ASP A 270 6.10 -17.86 0.03
C ASP A 270 4.97 -18.31 -0.94
N PRO A 271 4.98 -19.57 -1.43
CA PRO A 271 3.93 -20.06 -2.34
C PRO A 271 2.52 -20.10 -1.74
N SER A 272 2.40 -20.10 -0.41
CA SER A 272 1.13 -20.09 0.34
C SER A 272 0.59 -18.69 0.60
N VAL A 273 1.30 -17.66 0.10
CA VAL A 273 0.94 -16.24 0.22
C VAL A 273 0.66 -15.69 -1.17
N THR A 274 -0.37 -14.86 -1.29
CA THR A 274 -0.65 -14.07 -2.48
C THR A 274 0.21 -12.81 -2.42
N ALA A 275 1.22 -12.71 -3.27
CA ALA A 275 2.10 -11.54 -3.32
C ALA A 275 1.43 -10.39 -4.05
N VAL A 276 1.37 -9.21 -3.43
CA VAL A 276 0.70 -8.05 -3.98
C VAL A 276 1.71 -6.98 -4.40
N GLY A 277 1.73 -6.71 -5.71
CA GLY A 277 2.50 -5.65 -6.36
C GLY A 277 1.76 -4.32 -6.42
N GLY A 278 2.37 -3.38 -7.11
CA GLY A 278 1.95 -1.98 -7.14
C GLY A 278 1.77 -1.43 -8.54
N THR A 279 0.77 -0.57 -8.70
CA THR A 279 0.49 0.20 -9.93
C THR A 279 0.40 1.69 -9.65
N ASP A 280 0.55 2.48 -10.71
CA ASP A 280 0.17 3.89 -10.78
C ASP A 280 -1.20 3.95 -11.48
N LEU A 281 -2.26 4.23 -10.71
CA LEU A 281 -3.66 4.21 -11.16
C LEU A 281 -4.09 5.58 -11.67
N PHE A 282 -4.68 5.61 -12.86
CA PHE A 282 -5.27 6.82 -13.42
C PHE A 282 -6.78 6.70 -13.54
N VAL A 283 -7.49 7.76 -13.18
CA VAL A 283 -8.96 7.85 -13.24
C VAL A 283 -9.41 9.07 -14.05
N ALA A 284 -10.68 9.06 -14.47
CA ALA A 284 -11.25 10.12 -15.28
C ALA A 284 -11.12 11.51 -14.63
N ALA A 285 -11.27 11.61 -13.30
CA ALA A 285 -11.15 12.87 -12.56
C ALA A 285 -9.77 13.53 -12.66
N ASP A 286 -8.69 12.79 -12.95
CA ASP A 286 -7.34 13.34 -13.07
C ASP A 286 -7.21 14.33 -14.24
N ASN A 287 -8.07 14.19 -15.25
CA ASN A 287 -8.10 15.05 -16.43
C ASN A 287 -8.77 16.42 -16.18
N ASN A 288 -9.23 16.70 -14.95
CA ASN A 288 -9.82 17.98 -14.56
C ASN A 288 -9.06 18.65 -13.39
N PRO A 289 -7.80 19.08 -13.59
CA PRO A 289 -6.90 19.55 -12.53
C PRO A 289 -7.15 21.00 -12.08
N SER A 290 -8.39 21.50 -12.17
CA SER A 290 -8.69 22.82 -11.64
C SER A 290 -8.71 22.79 -10.11
N ALA A 291 -8.13 23.79 -9.44
CA ALA A 291 -8.10 23.90 -7.96
C ALA A 291 -9.49 24.01 -7.29
N ASN A 292 -10.56 24.10 -8.09
CA ASN A 292 -11.95 24.07 -7.64
C ASN A 292 -12.72 22.83 -8.14
N SER A 293 -12.02 21.87 -8.76
CA SER A 293 -12.62 20.62 -9.21
C SER A 293 -12.89 19.75 -7.99
N SER A 294 -14.19 19.58 -7.70
CA SER A 294 -14.69 18.65 -6.68
C SER A 294 -15.04 17.29 -7.28
N SER A 295 -14.60 17.00 -8.51
CA SER A 295 -14.91 15.73 -9.18
C SER A 295 -14.15 14.60 -8.48
N THR A 296 -14.88 13.59 -8.03
CA THR A 296 -14.35 12.33 -7.49
C THR A 296 -14.63 11.16 -8.44
N ASP A 297 -14.78 11.44 -9.74
CA ASP A 297 -15.03 10.43 -10.77
C ASP A 297 -13.86 9.44 -10.87
N GLY A 298 -13.99 8.34 -10.13
CA GLY A 298 -13.05 7.23 -10.08
C GLY A 298 -13.18 6.26 -11.25
N THR A 299 -13.82 6.64 -12.36
CA THR A 299 -13.87 5.77 -13.54
C THR A 299 -12.45 5.44 -14.00
N TYR A 300 -12.12 4.15 -14.02
CA TYR A 300 -10.83 3.63 -14.46
C TYR A 300 -10.43 4.19 -15.84
N SER A 301 -9.24 4.77 -15.93
CA SER A 301 -8.68 5.30 -17.18
C SER A 301 -7.44 4.55 -17.66
N GLY A 302 -6.75 3.83 -16.78
CA GLY A 302 -5.56 3.04 -17.11
C GLY A 302 -4.62 2.92 -15.93
N GLU A 303 -3.61 2.06 -16.08
CA GLU A 303 -2.59 1.81 -15.08
C GLU A 303 -1.23 1.61 -15.73
N THR A 304 -0.17 1.91 -14.97
CA THR A 304 1.20 1.47 -15.29
C THR A 304 1.82 0.76 -14.09
N ALA A 305 2.84 -0.06 -14.31
CA ALA A 305 3.61 -0.64 -13.21
C ALA A 305 4.23 0.48 -12.36
N TRP A 306 4.02 0.44 -11.05
CA TRP A 306 4.43 1.52 -10.16
C TRP A 306 5.95 1.69 -10.13
N ASN A 307 6.42 2.89 -10.52
CA ASN A 307 7.80 3.29 -10.43
C ASN A 307 7.97 4.81 -10.34
N ASP A 308 7.93 5.29 -9.10
CA ASP A 308 8.14 6.68 -8.73
C ASP A 308 9.63 6.98 -8.43
N SER A 309 10.54 6.13 -8.90
CA SER A 309 11.98 6.28 -8.64
C SER A 309 12.66 7.24 -9.62
N TYR A 310 11.92 7.74 -10.62
CA TYR A 310 12.41 8.66 -11.63
C TYR A 310 11.62 9.97 -11.54
N PRO A 311 12.21 11.10 -11.12
CA PRO A 311 11.47 12.36 -11.02
C PRO A 311 10.85 12.83 -12.35
N ALA A 312 11.42 12.38 -13.47
CA ALA A 312 10.90 12.66 -14.81
C ALA A 312 9.65 11.85 -15.18
N THR A 313 9.29 10.80 -14.42
CA THR A 313 8.09 9.99 -14.66
C THR A 313 6.87 10.50 -13.90
N CYS A 314 7.00 11.61 -13.15
CA CYS A 314 5.84 12.18 -12.46
C CYS A 314 4.73 12.59 -13.44
N PRO A 315 3.54 11.98 -13.37
CA PRO A 315 2.49 12.15 -14.37
C PRO A 315 1.84 13.54 -14.35
N PHE A 316 1.85 14.22 -13.20
CA PHE A 316 1.13 15.49 -13.01
C PHE A 316 2.06 16.69 -12.74
N GLY A 317 3.36 16.56 -13.06
CA GLY A 317 4.34 17.64 -12.89
C GLY A 317 4.66 17.96 -11.42
N CYS A 318 4.48 17.00 -10.53
CA CYS A 318 4.92 17.09 -9.14
C CYS A 318 6.39 17.49 -9.02
N SER A 319 6.67 18.16 -7.91
CA SER A 319 8.03 18.48 -7.46
C SER A 319 8.45 17.61 -6.26
N GLN A 320 7.59 16.69 -5.83
CA GLN A 320 7.93 15.76 -4.77
C GLN A 320 8.96 14.74 -5.28
N GLY A 321 9.79 14.23 -4.36
CA GLY A 321 10.98 13.47 -4.69
C GLY A 321 10.70 12.09 -5.30
N THR A 322 11.75 11.28 -5.33
CA THR A 322 11.66 9.86 -5.66
C THR A 322 11.11 9.08 -4.48
N PHE A 323 10.22 8.12 -4.72
CA PHE A 323 9.59 7.31 -3.68
C PHE A 323 10.10 5.89 -3.69
N GLY A 324 9.65 5.10 -4.66
CA GLY A 324 9.94 3.68 -4.74
C GLY A 324 9.52 3.10 -6.08
N ALA A 325 9.53 1.78 -6.15
CA ALA A 325 8.99 1.03 -7.26
C ALA A 325 8.48 -0.31 -6.74
N THR A 326 7.45 -0.86 -7.37
CA THR A 326 6.90 -2.15 -6.93
C THR A 326 7.96 -3.23 -6.89
N GLY A 327 7.90 -4.07 -5.86
CA GLY A 327 8.59 -5.34 -5.83
C GLY A 327 8.16 -6.20 -7.00
N GLY A 328 8.98 -7.20 -7.30
CA GLY A 328 8.66 -8.16 -8.35
C GLY A 328 9.92 -8.80 -8.92
N ALA A 329 10.20 -10.02 -8.50
CA ALA A 329 11.34 -10.79 -8.97
C ALA A 329 11.12 -12.29 -8.74
N PRO A 330 11.81 -13.17 -9.50
CA PRO A 330 11.93 -14.58 -9.14
C PRO A 330 12.60 -14.75 -7.77
N SER A 331 12.04 -15.63 -6.96
CA SER A 331 12.58 -16.08 -5.69
C SER A 331 13.88 -16.87 -5.89
N SER A 332 14.78 -16.72 -4.94
CA SER A 332 15.98 -17.53 -4.76
C SER A 332 15.77 -18.73 -3.84
N VAL A 333 14.64 -18.78 -3.13
CA VAL A 333 14.32 -19.77 -2.09
C VAL A 333 13.26 -20.77 -2.57
N PHE A 334 12.15 -20.30 -3.13
CA PHE A 334 10.98 -21.10 -3.43
C PHE A 334 10.86 -21.40 -4.92
N SER A 335 10.63 -22.68 -5.26
CA SER A 335 10.27 -23.07 -6.62
C SER A 335 8.85 -22.61 -6.97
N ALA A 336 8.59 -22.34 -8.25
CA ALA A 336 7.26 -21.99 -8.70
C ALA A 336 6.29 -23.15 -8.47
N SER A 337 5.12 -22.85 -7.93
CA SER A 337 4.01 -23.78 -7.94
C SER A 337 3.55 -24.04 -9.38
N SER A 338 2.95 -25.21 -9.64
CA SER A 338 2.52 -25.59 -10.99
C SER A 338 1.53 -24.62 -11.63
N TYR A 339 0.63 -24.01 -10.84
CA TYR A 339 -0.31 -23.01 -11.33
C TYR A 339 0.40 -21.75 -11.85
N GLN A 340 1.45 -21.29 -11.16
CA GLN A 340 2.19 -20.09 -11.55
C GLN A 340 3.09 -20.42 -12.73
N ALA A 341 3.83 -21.52 -12.67
CA ALA A 341 4.72 -21.95 -13.76
C ALA A 341 3.97 -22.14 -15.09
N ALA A 342 2.71 -22.58 -15.06
CA ALA A 342 1.89 -22.75 -16.25
C ALA A 342 1.52 -21.42 -16.95
N VAL A 343 1.44 -20.32 -16.21
CA VAL A 343 1.08 -18.99 -16.73
C VAL A 343 2.32 -18.14 -16.96
N SER A 344 3.27 -18.09 -16.01
CA SER A 344 4.47 -17.26 -16.08
C SER A 344 5.60 -17.88 -16.91
N GLY A 345 5.63 -19.21 -17.04
CA GLY A 345 6.75 -19.95 -17.65
C GLY A 345 8.03 -19.97 -16.79
N LEU A 346 7.98 -19.46 -15.56
CA LEU A 346 9.13 -19.40 -14.64
C LEU A 346 9.22 -20.67 -13.77
N SER A 347 10.44 -21.09 -13.45
CA SER A 347 10.69 -22.24 -12.58
C SER A 347 10.78 -21.90 -11.09
N MET A 348 11.03 -20.63 -10.77
CA MET A 348 11.10 -20.12 -9.40
C MET A 348 9.85 -19.30 -9.11
N ARG A 349 9.37 -19.33 -7.85
CA ARG A 349 8.22 -18.54 -7.42
C ARG A 349 8.53 -17.09 -7.71
N SER A 350 7.73 -16.40 -8.50
CA SER A 350 7.93 -14.98 -8.77
C SER A 350 6.93 -14.13 -8.00
N THR A 351 7.38 -13.11 -7.29
CA THR A 351 6.48 -12.01 -6.91
C THR A 351 6.39 -11.05 -8.10
N SER A 352 5.26 -10.40 -8.37
CA SER A 352 3.98 -10.48 -7.66
C SER A 352 3.01 -11.52 -8.26
N ASP A 353 1.91 -11.84 -7.56
CA ASP A 353 0.80 -12.62 -8.10
C ASP A 353 -0.28 -11.73 -8.71
N VAL A 354 -0.58 -10.61 -8.05
CA VAL A 354 -1.54 -9.57 -8.45
C VAL A 354 -1.00 -8.21 -8.01
N SER A 355 -1.65 -7.12 -8.40
CA SER A 355 -1.31 -5.77 -7.96
C SER A 355 -2.53 -4.95 -7.58
N PHE A 356 -2.28 -3.80 -6.96
CA PHE A 356 -3.25 -2.72 -6.72
C PHE A 356 -2.50 -1.38 -6.77
N ASN A 357 -3.21 -0.25 -6.67
CA ASN A 357 -2.58 1.06 -6.59
C ASN A 357 -1.53 1.11 -5.47
N ALA A 358 -0.40 1.72 -5.77
CA ALA A 358 0.74 1.89 -4.86
C ALA A 358 1.53 3.18 -5.14
N SER A 359 1.22 3.95 -6.18
CA SER A 359 1.96 5.18 -6.46
C SER A 359 1.60 6.28 -5.47
N VAL A 360 2.63 6.99 -5.00
CA VAL A 360 2.44 8.20 -4.18
C VAL A 360 2.07 9.39 -5.08
N TYR A 361 2.30 9.30 -6.39
CA TYR A 361 1.79 10.29 -7.35
C TYR A 361 0.28 10.15 -7.57
N THR A 362 -0.30 9.00 -7.25
CA THR A 362 -1.75 8.72 -7.25
C THR A 362 -2.18 8.17 -5.90
N ALA A 363 -1.88 8.95 -4.87
CA ALA A 363 -1.83 8.49 -3.49
C ALA A 363 -3.20 8.17 -2.88
N THR A 364 -3.24 7.17 -2.01
CA THR A 364 -4.31 7.05 -1.02
C THR A 364 -4.15 8.05 0.11
N MET A 365 -5.25 8.47 0.72
CA MET A 365 -5.27 9.45 1.80
C MET A 365 -5.40 8.78 3.16
N ILE A 366 -4.40 8.90 4.03
CA ILE A 366 -4.40 8.28 5.38
C ILE A 366 -4.27 9.35 6.45
N TYR A 367 -5.05 9.23 7.52
CA TYR A 367 -4.94 10.10 8.68
C TYR A 367 -3.95 9.55 9.71
N LEU A 368 -3.02 10.38 10.16
CA LEU A 368 -2.06 10.06 11.22
C LEU A 368 -2.28 10.99 12.42
N GLY A 369 -2.69 10.45 13.57
CA GLY A 369 -2.98 11.25 14.77
C GLY A 369 -1.86 11.28 15.81
N PHE A 370 -0.87 10.39 15.71
CA PHE A 370 0.22 10.25 16.69
C PHE A 370 1.40 11.21 16.49
N LEU A 371 1.35 12.05 15.44
CA LEU A 371 2.42 13.00 15.08
C LEU A 371 2.29 14.37 15.78
N GLY A 372 1.43 14.49 16.79
CA GLY A 372 1.27 15.67 17.63
C GLY A 372 0.82 16.91 16.84
N ALA A 373 1.68 17.92 16.74
CA ALA A 373 1.36 19.15 15.98
C ALA A 373 1.24 18.92 14.47
N ASN A 374 1.74 17.78 13.98
CA ASN A 374 1.70 17.39 12.58
C ASN A 374 0.57 16.41 12.25
N SER A 375 -0.30 16.07 13.22
CA SER A 375 -1.42 15.18 12.97
C SER A 375 -2.33 15.70 11.87
N SER A 376 -2.49 14.93 10.80
CA SER A 376 -3.19 15.36 9.59
C SER A 376 -3.42 14.17 8.66
N PHE A 377 -3.98 14.45 7.48
CA PHE A 377 -3.96 13.54 6.36
C PHE A 377 -2.61 13.58 5.62
N TYR A 378 -2.22 12.45 5.09
CA TYR A 378 -0.98 12.21 4.36
C TYR A 378 -1.29 11.46 3.07
N PHE A 379 -0.55 11.80 2.01
CA PHE A 379 -0.50 11.01 0.79
C PHE A 379 0.35 9.79 1.04
N PHE A 380 -0.23 8.61 0.89
CA PHE A 380 0.43 7.32 1.01
C PHE A 380 0.45 6.59 -0.33
N GLY A 381 1.37 5.63 -0.42
CA GLY A 381 1.45 4.63 -1.48
C GLY A 381 2.24 3.44 -0.93
N GLY A 382 2.94 2.73 -1.80
CA GLY A 382 3.61 1.49 -1.45
C GLY A 382 2.75 0.26 -1.73
N THR A 383 3.39 -0.87 -1.96
CA THR A 383 2.71 -2.19 -1.99
C THR A 383 2.09 -2.54 -0.64
N SER A 384 2.47 -1.80 0.40
CA SER A 384 1.79 -1.66 1.68
C SER A 384 0.33 -1.19 1.60
N GLU A 385 -0.05 -0.34 0.64
CA GLU A 385 -1.47 -0.05 0.36
C GLU A 385 -2.13 -1.24 -0.35
N ALA A 386 -1.39 -1.88 -1.25
CA ALA A 386 -1.92 -2.89 -2.14
C ALA A 386 -2.31 -4.19 -1.42
N SER A 387 -1.48 -4.67 -0.49
CA SER A 387 -1.74 -5.89 0.29
C SER A 387 -3.05 -5.85 1.09
N PRO A 388 -3.30 -4.86 1.97
CA PRO A 388 -4.56 -4.74 2.71
C PRO A 388 -5.75 -4.49 1.77
N SER A 389 -5.53 -3.84 0.61
CA SER A 389 -6.59 -3.67 -0.39
C SER A 389 -7.10 -5.00 -0.94
N TRP A 390 -6.19 -5.89 -1.34
CA TRP A 390 -6.57 -7.24 -1.76
C TRP A 390 -7.16 -8.08 -0.63
N ALA A 391 -6.73 -7.86 0.61
CA ALA A 391 -7.32 -8.53 1.77
C ALA A 391 -8.78 -8.12 2.00
N ALA A 392 -9.08 -6.82 1.92
CA ALA A 392 -10.43 -6.29 2.01
C ALA A 392 -11.32 -6.79 0.85
N ILE A 393 -10.82 -6.74 -0.39
CA ILE A 393 -11.52 -7.29 -1.56
C ILE A 393 -11.78 -8.78 -1.38
N THR A 394 -10.85 -9.53 -0.79
CA THR A 394 -11.05 -10.96 -0.53
C THR A 394 -12.08 -11.21 0.55
N ALA A 395 -12.22 -10.33 1.55
CA ALA A 395 -13.34 -10.39 2.48
C ALA A 395 -14.67 -10.24 1.74
N ASP A 396 -14.80 -9.31 0.79
CA ASP A 396 -16.01 -9.22 -0.04
C ASP A 396 -16.28 -10.49 -0.86
N LEU A 397 -15.21 -11.10 -1.39
CA LEU A 397 -15.28 -12.34 -2.14
C LEU A 397 -15.69 -13.53 -1.25
N ASP A 398 -15.13 -13.64 -0.04
CA ASP A 398 -15.46 -14.64 0.96
C ASP A 398 -16.93 -14.51 1.38
N GLN A 399 -17.38 -13.27 1.60
CA GLN A 399 -18.76 -12.95 1.92
C GLN A 399 -19.72 -13.39 0.80
N ALA A 400 -19.37 -13.08 -0.46
CA ALA A 400 -20.16 -13.49 -1.61
C ALA A 400 -20.18 -15.02 -1.78
N ALA A 401 -19.06 -15.69 -1.50
CA ALA A 401 -18.94 -17.14 -1.57
C ALA A 401 -19.60 -17.86 -0.38
N GLY A 402 -19.83 -17.16 0.73
CA GLY A 402 -20.34 -17.70 2.00
C GLY A 402 -19.31 -18.54 2.76
N GLN A 403 -18.03 -18.44 2.41
CA GLN A 403 -16.92 -19.18 3.03
C GLN A 403 -15.58 -18.57 2.63
N GLY A 404 -14.58 -18.75 3.51
CA GLY A 404 -13.18 -18.40 3.22
C GLY A 404 -12.61 -19.17 2.02
N MET A 405 -11.87 -18.47 1.14
CA MET A 405 -11.31 -19.06 -0.07
C MET A 405 -10.01 -19.88 0.15
N GLY A 406 -9.34 -19.74 1.29
CA GLY A 406 -8.07 -20.41 1.57
C GLY A 406 -6.96 -19.93 0.62
N LEU A 407 -6.15 -20.85 0.11
CA LEU A 407 -5.10 -20.47 -0.85
C LEU A 407 -5.72 -19.92 -2.15
N LEU A 408 -5.66 -18.60 -2.32
CA LEU A 408 -6.30 -17.89 -3.43
C LEU A 408 -5.55 -18.09 -4.76
N ASN A 409 -4.22 -18.23 -4.71
CA ASN A 409 -3.34 -18.32 -5.89
C ASN A 409 -3.84 -19.31 -6.98
N PRO A 410 -4.08 -20.62 -6.72
CA PRO A 410 -4.57 -21.54 -7.76
C PRO A 410 -5.86 -21.08 -8.46
N LYS A 411 -6.76 -20.37 -7.74
CA LYS A 411 -8.01 -19.86 -8.31
C LYS A 411 -7.73 -18.71 -9.27
N LEU A 412 -6.91 -17.73 -8.87
CA LEU A 412 -6.55 -16.58 -9.70
C LEU A 412 -5.83 -17.00 -10.99
N TYR A 413 -4.84 -17.88 -10.86
CA TYR A 413 -4.10 -18.38 -12.03
C TYR A 413 -4.96 -19.24 -12.96
N ALA A 414 -5.98 -19.93 -12.43
CA ALA A 414 -6.95 -20.64 -13.28
C ALA A 414 -7.82 -19.68 -14.11
N LEU A 415 -8.21 -18.52 -13.54
CA LEU A 415 -8.92 -17.47 -14.28
C LEU A 415 -8.02 -16.84 -15.35
N ALA A 416 -6.75 -16.61 -15.05
CA ALA A 416 -5.77 -16.05 -15.97
C ALA A 416 -5.39 -16.98 -17.14
N ALA A 417 -5.55 -18.30 -16.98
CA ALA A 417 -5.21 -19.28 -18.00
C ALA A 417 -6.11 -19.20 -19.26
N SER A 418 -7.24 -18.49 -19.20
CA SER A 418 -8.13 -18.26 -20.34
C SER A 418 -8.28 -16.76 -20.62
N PRO A 419 -8.07 -16.29 -21.87
CA PRO A 419 -8.16 -14.87 -22.20
C PRO A 419 -9.49 -14.21 -21.85
N SER A 420 -10.61 -14.95 -21.98
CA SER A 420 -11.94 -14.40 -21.72
C SER A 420 -12.17 -14.12 -20.24
N THR A 421 -11.80 -15.06 -19.37
CA THR A 421 -11.90 -14.89 -17.91
C THR A 421 -10.86 -13.90 -17.43
N TYR A 422 -9.65 -13.93 -17.99
CA TYR A 422 -8.61 -12.96 -17.65
C TYR A 422 -9.06 -11.50 -17.84
N SER A 423 -9.58 -11.16 -19.04
CA SER A 423 -10.09 -9.82 -19.32
C SER A 423 -11.37 -9.43 -18.57
N GLN A 424 -12.08 -10.40 -18.00
CA GLN A 424 -13.26 -10.16 -17.16
C GLN A 424 -12.86 -9.83 -15.72
N ASP A 425 -11.79 -10.47 -15.24
CA ASP A 425 -11.45 -10.54 -13.82
C ASP A 425 -10.26 -9.64 -13.44
N PHE A 426 -9.43 -9.23 -14.42
CA PHE A 426 -8.24 -8.41 -14.19
C PHE A 426 -8.10 -7.27 -15.21
N HIS A 427 -7.58 -6.14 -14.75
CA HIS A 427 -6.97 -5.14 -15.62
C HIS A 427 -5.51 -5.53 -15.85
N ASP A 428 -5.17 -5.84 -17.11
CA ASP A 428 -3.80 -6.17 -17.54
C ASP A 428 -2.94 -4.89 -17.62
N VAL A 429 -1.85 -4.85 -16.85
CA VAL A 429 -0.96 -3.69 -16.75
C VAL A 429 0.29 -3.93 -17.58
N SER A 430 0.24 -3.55 -18.85
CA SER A 430 1.30 -3.92 -19.80
C SER A 430 2.36 -2.84 -20.05
N ILE A 431 2.42 -1.78 -19.23
CA ILE A 431 3.29 -0.62 -19.43
C ILE A 431 4.04 -0.30 -18.14
N GLY A 432 5.33 -0.01 -18.24
CA GLY A 432 6.18 0.36 -17.11
C GLY A 432 7.23 -0.70 -16.79
N ASN A 433 7.90 -0.55 -15.65
CA ASN A 433 8.92 -1.47 -15.16
C ASN A 433 9.17 -1.22 -13.67
N ASN A 434 9.86 -2.14 -13.00
CA ASN A 434 10.25 -1.98 -11.59
C ASN A 434 11.76 -1.83 -11.36
N GLN A 435 12.47 -1.21 -12.31
CA GLN A 435 13.90 -0.94 -12.20
C GLN A 435 14.17 0.32 -11.36
N LEU A 436 15.17 0.27 -10.48
CA LEU A 436 15.65 1.44 -9.73
C LEU A 436 16.74 2.22 -10.51
N PRO A 437 16.95 3.52 -10.25
CA PRO A 437 17.81 4.40 -11.05
C PRO A 437 19.32 4.24 -10.84
N PHE A 438 19.80 3.34 -9.98
CA PHE A 438 21.24 3.18 -9.73
C PHE A 438 21.92 2.19 -10.70
N PRO A 439 23.20 2.39 -11.05
CA PRO A 439 23.89 1.55 -12.01
C PRO A 439 23.82 0.08 -11.58
N SER A 440 23.47 -0.82 -12.52
CA SER A 440 23.32 -2.27 -12.34
C SER A 440 22.07 -2.78 -11.59
N ALA A 441 21.15 -1.91 -11.15
CA ALA A 441 19.88 -2.37 -10.58
C ALA A 441 19.13 -3.25 -11.60
N PRO A 442 18.78 -4.50 -11.25
CA PRO A 442 17.90 -5.30 -12.09
C PRO A 442 16.50 -4.69 -12.11
N GLY A 443 15.78 -4.98 -13.18
CA GLY A 443 14.39 -4.59 -13.34
C GLY A 443 13.75 -5.39 -14.46
N TYR A 444 12.45 -5.52 -14.38
CA TYR A 444 11.65 -6.27 -15.34
C TYR A 444 10.61 -5.33 -15.95
N PRO A 445 10.39 -5.42 -17.28
CA PRO A 445 9.33 -4.67 -17.92
C PRO A 445 7.96 -5.31 -17.59
N ALA A 446 6.95 -4.47 -17.51
CA ALA A 446 5.57 -4.92 -17.61
C ALA A 446 5.24 -5.34 -19.06
N GLY A 447 4.26 -6.21 -19.24
CA GLY A 447 3.92 -6.79 -20.54
C GLY A 447 2.50 -7.37 -20.57
N ALA A 448 2.07 -7.89 -21.71
CA ALA A 448 0.74 -8.47 -21.81
C ALA A 448 0.63 -9.79 -21.01
N GLY A 449 -0.41 -9.91 -20.20
CA GLY A 449 -0.64 -11.07 -19.33
C GLY A 449 0.25 -11.05 -18.09
N TYR A 450 0.72 -12.21 -17.65
CA TYR A 450 1.57 -12.27 -16.45
C TYR A 450 2.92 -11.58 -16.68
N ASP A 451 3.26 -10.65 -15.80
CA ASP A 451 4.61 -10.09 -15.69
C ASP A 451 5.11 -9.98 -14.25
N LEU A 452 6.42 -9.71 -14.10
CA LEU A 452 7.05 -9.66 -12.77
C LEU A 452 6.66 -8.42 -11.95
N PRO A 453 6.59 -7.21 -12.53
CA PRO A 453 6.17 -6.04 -11.77
C PRO A 453 4.74 -6.12 -11.23
N THR A 454 3.79 -6.64 -12.01
CA THR A 454 2.36 -6.54 -11.70
C THR A 454 1.62 -7.86 -11.57
N GLY A 455 2.29 -8.99 -11.80
CA GLY A 455 1.68 -10.30 -11.71
C GLY A 455 0.58 -10.45 -12.77
N LEU A 456 -0.62 -10.81 -12.33
CA LEU A 456 -1.82 -10.89 -13.17
C LEU A 456 -2.47 -9.52 -13.43
N GLY A 457 -1.97 -8.44 -12.84
CA GLY A 457 -2.57 -7.11 -12.89
C GLY A 457 -3.50 -6.84 -11.70
N THR A 458 -4.40 -5.87 -11.84
CA THR A 458 -5.28 -5.39 -10.76
C THR A 458 -6.70 -5.94 -10.88
N PRO A 459 -7.50 -5.96 -9.79
CA PRO A 459 -8.78 -6.65 -9.80
C PRO A 459 -9.87 -5.88 -10.54
N ILE A 460 -10.65 -6.60 -11.34
CA ILE A 460 -12.03 -6.22 -11.67
C ILE A 460 -12.93 -6.96 -10.68
N VAL A 461 -13.24 -6.37 -9.53
CA VAL A 461 -13.88 -7.08 -8.41
C VAL A 461 -15.25 -7.64 -8.79
N SER A 462 -16.03 -6.91 -9.59
CA SER A 462 -17.32 -7.41 -10.10
C SER A 462 -17.18 -8.65 -10.99
N GLY A 463 -16.06 -8.79 -11.70
CA GLY A 463 -15.69 -9.97 -12.47
C GLY A 463 -15.32 -11.13 -11.56
N LEU A 464 -14.37 -10.88 -10.65
CA LEU A 464 -13.91 -11.86 -9.66
C LEU A 464 -15.07 -12.43 -8.84
N MET A 465 -16.04 -11.62 -8.42
CA MET A 465 -17.25 -12.10 -7.72
C MET A 465 -18.06 -13.08 -8.58
N LYS A 466 -18.25 -12.80 -9.87
CA LYS A 466 -18.97 -13.73 -10.77
C LYS A 466 -18.21 -15.03 -10.97
N SER A 467 -16.89 -14.95 -11.08
CA SER A 467 -16.01 -16.08 -11.38
C SER A 467 -15.75 -16.97 -10.16
N LEU A 468 -15.58 -16.37 -8.98
CA LEU A 468 -15.19 -17.05 -7.74
C LEU A 468 -16.34 -17.29 -6.76
N ALA A 469 -17.44 -16.53 -6.87
CA ALA A 469 -18.65 -16.66 -6.06
C ALA A 469 -19.93 -16.77 -6.91
N PRO A 470 -20.03 -17.70 -7.88
CA PRO A 470 -21.13 -17.77 -8.86
C PRO A 470 -22.52 -18.09 -8.26
N SER A 471 -22.58 -18.53 -7.00
CA SER A 471 -23.84 -18.80 -6.30
C SER A 471 -24.40 -17.59 -5.55
N ALA A 472 -23.65 -16.49 -5.48
CA ALA A 472 -24.14 -15.23 -4.92
C ALA A 472 -25.26 -14.68 -5.82
N THR A 473 -26.41 -14.37 -5.23
CA THR A 473 -27.50 -13.69 -5.97
C THR A 473 -27.12 -12.22 -6.15
N LEU A 474 -26.20 -11.94 -7.07
CA LEU A 474 -25.69 -10.60 -7.32
C LEU A 474 -26.77 -9.77 -8.01
N SER A 475 -27.55 -9.02 -7.22
CA SER A 475 -28.44 -7.98 -7.74
C SER A 475 -27.60 -6.74 -8.06
N PHE A 476 -26.82 -6.80 -9.14
CA PHE A 476 -26.18 -5.60 -9.67
C PHE A 476 -27.28 -4.70 -10.26
N ILE A 477 -27.54 -3.57 -9.62
CA ILE A 477 -28.26 -2.48 -10.26
C ILE A 477 -27.27 -1.94 -11.31
N GLN A 478 -27.49 -2.30 -12.58
CA GLN A 478 -26.86 -1.59 -13.69
C GLN A 478 -27.29 -0.11 -13.65
N PRO A 479 -26.41 0.82 -14.05
CA PRO A 479 -26.56 2.26 -13.82
C PRO A 479 -27.88 2.86 -14.29
#